data_AF-A0A2U1ZW72-F1
#
_entry.id   AF-A0A2U1ZW72-F1
#
_cell.length_a   1.000
_cell.length_b   1.000
_cell.length_c   1.000
_cell.angle_alpha   90.00
_cell.angle_beta   90.00
_cell.angle_gamma   90.00
#
_symmetry.space_group_name_H-M   'P 1'
#
loop_
_entity.id
_entity.type
_entity.pdbx_description
1 polymer ?
#
loop_
_entity_poly.entity_id
_entity_poly.type
_entity_poly.pdbx_seq_one_letter_code
_entity_poly.pdbx_strand_id
1 'polypeptide(L)'
;MNRVPLRAEGLSDDTVDGLSRKHKRRVLTYLRAGRLVVASRMTVPDRYDGGAPPIGVSFRTDGAWVWSEETIAYLERHDHRVPHDLEQRARQWSGAPLQVSDDSVAEAAELLRSPGSA
;
A
#
# COMPACT_ATOMS: atom_id res chain seq x y z
N MET A 1 21.71 49.73 -1.64
CA MET A 1 21.25 48.70 -2.60
C MET A 1 21.00 47.41 -1.86
N ASN A 2 19.78 46.88 -1.97
CA ASN A 2 19.20 45.90 -1.05
C ASN A 2 19.44 44.44 -1.51
N ARG A 3 19.93 43.63 -0.56
CA ARG A 3 19.80 42.18 -0.30
C ARG A 3 19.44 41.21 -1.45
N VAL A 4 20.38 40.32 -1.75
CA VAL A 4 20.14 38.96 -2.28
C VAL A 4 19.66 38.07 -1.11
N PRO A 5 18.53 37.35 -1.18
CA PRO A 5 18.29 36.24 -0.28
C PRO A 5 19.01 35.00 -0.80
N LEU A 6 19.81 34.42 0.09
CA LEU A 6 20.54 33.17 -0.06
C LEU A 6 19.60 32.02 -0.43
N ARG A 7 20.07 31.17 -1.34
CA ARG A 7 19.53 29.85 -1.63
C ARG A 7 19.22 29.11 -0.32
N ALA A 8 18.06 28.46 -0.27
CA ALA A 8 17.71 27.54 0.80
C ALA A 8 18.68 26.34 0.77
N GLU A 9 19.70 26.40 1.61
CA GLU A 9 20.57 25.30 1.97
C GLU A 9 19.79 24.27 2.82
N GLY A 10 19.92 22.99 2.48
CA GLY A 10 19.90 21.90 3.47
C GLY A 10 18.56 21.33 3.90
N LEU A 11 17.86 20.63 3.01
CA LEU A 11 17.19 19.39 3.44
C LEU A 11 18.29 18.33 3.48
N SER A 12 18.74 17.93 4.68
CA SER A 12 19.67 16.81 4.82
C SER A 12 19.05 15.54 4.20
N ASP A 13 19.88 14.73 3.54
CA ASP A 13 19.49 13.46 2.92
C ASP A 13 18.74 12.57 3.93
N ASP A 14 19.17 12.59 5.19
CA ASP A 14 18.53 11.93 6.33
C ASP A 14 17.06 12.32 6.57
N THR A 15 16.70 13.58 6.26
CA THR A 15 15.32 14.08 6.42
C THR A 15 14.44 13.60 5.27
N VAL A 16 14.98 13.57 4.04
CA VAL A 16 14.27 13.03 2.87
C VAL A 16 14.02 11.54 3.05
N ASP A 17 15.03 10.80 3.49
CA ASP A 17 14.94 9.39 3.85
C ASP A 17 13.99 9.16 5.03
N GLY A 18 14.04 10.01 6.06
CA GLY A 18 13.13 9.97 7.19
C GLY A 18 11.66 10.15 6.78
N LEU A 19 11.39 11.11 5.89
CA LEU A 19 10.06 11.37 5.33
C LEU A 19 9.60 10.22 4.42
N SER A 20 10.49 9.66 3.60
CA SER A 20 10.22 8.48 2.77
C SER A 20 9.87 7.26 3.63
N ARG A 21 10.66 6.96 4.67
CA ARG A 21 10.38 5.87 5.62
C ARG A 21 9.06 6.07 6.37
N LYS A 22 8.76 7.30 6.79
CA LYS A 22 7.47 7.63 7.44
C LYS A 22 6.30 7.45 6.48
N HIS A 23 6.48 7.86 5.23
CA HIS A 23 5.48 7.69 4.18
C HIS A 23 5.24 6.20 3.89
N LYS A 24 6.29 5.42 3.61
CA LYS A 24 6.23 3.96 3.43
C LYS A 24 5.50 3.27 4.57
N ARG A 25 5.86 3.59 5.82
CA ARG A 25 5.20 3.03 7.01
C ARG A 25 3.72 3.35 7.04
N ARG A 26 3.31 4.59 6.75
CA ARG A 26 1.89 4.96 6.67
C ARG A 26 1.15 4.15 5.61
N VAL A 27 1.74 3.99 4.42
CA VAL A 27 1.13 3.20 3.34
C VAL A 27 0.99 1.73 3.76
N LEU A 28 2.03 1.12 4.33
CA LEU A 28 1.97 -0.25 4.84
C LEU A 28 0.92 -0.43 5.93
N THR A 29 0.82 0.50 6.88
CA THR A 29 -0.19 0.45 7.93
C THR A 29 -1.60 0.52 7.35
N TYR A 30 -1.84 1.40 6.38
CA TYR A 30 -3.12 1.51 5.69
C TYR A 30 -3.49 0.23 4.93
N LEU A 31 -2.56 -0.33 4.13
CA LEU A 31 -2.82 -1.54 3.36
C LEU A 31 -3.13 -2.75 4.25
N ARG A 32 -2.47 -2.85 5.41
CA ARG A 32 -2.71 -3.90 6.41
C ARG A 32 -4.02 -3.71 7.18
N ALA A 33 -4.48 -2.47 7.32
CA ALA A 33 -5.76 -2.15 7.94
C ALA A 33 -6.97 -2.54 7.07
N GLY A 34 -6.75 -2.80 5.77
CA GLY A 34 -7.80 -3.24 4.86
C GLY A 34 -8.48 -4.53 5.32
N ARG A 35 -9.80 -4.61 5.12
CA ARG A 35 -10.59 -5.78 5.46
C ARG A 35 -10.29 -6.92 4.48
N LEU A 36 -10.13 -8.14 4.98
CA LEU A 36 -9.93 -9.32 4.12
C LEU A 36 -11.19 -9.59 3.28
N VAL A 37 -11.00 -9.78 1.97
CA VAL A 37 -12.02 -10.14 1.00
C VAL A 37 -11.95 -11.63 0.69
N VAL A 38 -10.75 -12.11 0.40
CA VAL A 38 -10.44 -13.53 0.18
C VAL A 38 -9.28 -13.90 1.09
N ALA A 39 -9.48 -14.91 1.92
CA ALA A 39 -8.44 -15.51 2.73
C ALA A 39 -8.07 -16.87 2.13
N SER A 40 -6.80 -17.04 1.77
CA SER A 40 -6.26 -18.30 1.28
C SER A 40 -5.10 -18.75 2.16
N ARG A 41 -4.92 -20.06 2.26
CA ARG A 41 -3.70 -20.67 2.83
C ARG A 41 -2.60 -20.88 1.78
N MET A 42 -2.91 -20.62 0.51
CA MET A 42 -1.93 -20.70 -0.57
C MET A 42 -0.91 -19.59 -0.42
N THR A 43 0.32 -19.90 -0.81
CA THR A 43 1.41 -18.93 -0.90
C THR A 43 2.11 -19.07 -2.25
N VAL A 44 2.77 -18.00 -2.68
CA VAL A 44 3.61 -17.96 -3.88
C VAL A 44 5.03 -17.51 -3.50
N PRO A 45 6.07 -17.99 -4.21
CA PRO A 45 7.43 -17.50 -4.01
C PRO A 45 7.53 -15.99 -4.27
N ASP A 46 8.43 -15.31 -3.57
CA ASP A 46 8.78 -13.93 -3.90
C ASP A 46 9.56 -13.90 -5.23
N ARG A 47 9.06 -13.12 -6.19
CA ARG A 47 9.60 -13.06 -7.55
C ARG A 47 10.96 -12.35 -7.65
N TYR A 48 11.30 -11.52 -6.67
CA TYR A 48 12.53 -10.72 -6.67
C TYR A 48 13.62 -11.34 -5.80
N ASP A 49 13.22 -12.10 -4.76
CA ASP A 49 14.13 -12.78 -3.85
C ASP A 49 13.66 -14.20 -3.54
N GLY A 50 14.25 -15.20 -4.19
CA GLY A 50 13.92 -16.60 -3.96
C GLY A 50 14.27 -17.13 -2.55
N GLY A 51 15.03 -16.38 -1.76
CA GLY A 51 15.31 -16.68 -0.35
C GLY A 51 14.33 -16.05 0.64
N ALA A 52 13.48 -15.12 0.20
CA ALA A 52 12.51 -14.46 1.06
C ALA A 52 11.34 -15.40 1.43
N PRO A 53 10.66 -15.15 2.57
CA PRO A 53 9.47 -15.91 2.92
C PRO A 53 8.38 -15.80 1.85
N PRO A 54 7.67 -16.90 1.53
CA PRO A 54 6.64 -16.88 0.51
C PRO A 54 5.47 -15.95 0.90
N ILE A 55 4.77 -15.43 -0.10
CA ILE A 55 3.74 -14.41 0.04
C ILE A 55 2.35 -15.06 -0.03
N GLY A 56 1.43 -14.67 0.85
CA GLY A 56 0.07 -15.20 0.86
C GLY A 56 -0.75 -14.77 -0.36
N VAL A 57 -1.62 -15.65 -0.85
CA VAL A 57 -2.55 -15.34 -1.95
C VAL A 57 -3.90 -14.89 -1.37
N SER A 58 -3.89 -13.76 -0.66
CA SER A 58 -5.09 -13.16 -0.06
C SER A 58 -5.31 -11.75 -0.59
N PHE A 59 -6.55 -11.28 -0.51
CA PHE A 59 -6.97 -9.97 -1.00
C PHE A 59 -7.64 -9.16 0.11
N ARG A 60 -7.41 -7.85 0.10
CA ARG A 60 -7.98 -6.88 1.04
C ARG A 60 -8.67 -5.74 0.32
N THR A 61 -9.54 -5.04 1.04
CA THR A 61 -10.24 -3.86 0.55
C THR A 61 -10.39 -2.78 1.63
N ASP A 62 -10.46 -1.52 1.22
CA ASP A 62 -10.94 -0.39 2.03
C ASP A 62 -12.39 0.03 1.67
N GLY A 63 -13.05 -0.76 0.82
CA GLY A 63 -14.37 -0.47 0.26
C GLY A 63 -14.34 0.27 -1.09
N ALA A 64 -13.19 0.79 -1.52
CA ALA A 64 -13.02 1.44 -2.82
C ALA A 64 -11.98 0.75 -3.71
N TRP A 65 -10.93 0.19 -3.11
CA TRP A 65 -9.86 -0.52 -3.80
C TRP A 65 -9.75 -1.95 -3.29
N VAL A 66 -9.38 -2.87 -4.19
CA VAL A 66 -8.97 -4.23 -3.83
C VAL A 66 -7.49 -4.40 -4.14
N TRP A 67 -6.72 -4.96 -3.23
CA TRP A 67 -5.30 -5.25 -3.43
C TRP A 67 -4.91 -6.61 -2.83
N SER A 68 -3.83 -7.18 -3.36
CA SER A 68 -3.26 -8.45 -2.88
C SER A 68 -2.27 -8.23 -1.73
N GLU A 69 -2.01 -9.28 -0.96
CA GLU A 69 -0.91 -9.32 0.01
C GLU A 69 0.47 -9.13 -0.67
N GLU A 70 0.62 -9.47 -1.97
CA GLU A 70 1.83 -9.15 -2.75
C GLU A 70 2.11 -7.65 -2.80
N THR A 71 1.06 -6.81 -2.87
CA THR A 71 1.22 -5.35 -2.86
C THR A 71 1.87 -4.89 -1.56
N ILE A 72 1.51 -5.50 -0.42
CA ILE A 72 2.07 -5.21 0.90
C ILE A 72 3.52 -5.72 0.96
N ALA A 73 3.74 -6.98 0.57
CA ALA A 73 5.05 -7.61 0.64
C ALA A 73 6.09 -6.90 -0.23
N TYR A 74 5.74 -6.53 -1.47
CA TYR A 74 6.67 -5.86 -2.37
C TYR A 74 6.93 -4.41 -2.01
N LEU A 75 5.93 -3.68 -1.47
CA LEU A 75 6.20 -2.36 -0.89
C LEU A 75 7.17 -2.50 0.31
N GLU A 76 6.92 -3.46 1.19
CA GLU A 76 7.73 -3.64 2.41
C GLU A 76 9.18 -4.02 2.10
N ARG A 77 9.39 -5.05 1.28
CA ARG A 77 10.69 -5.67 1.05
C ARG A 77 11.51 -4.99 -0.05
N HIS A 78 10.83 -4.49 -1.09
CA HIS A 78 11.47 -4.08 -2.34
C HIS A 78 11.16 -2.62 -2.71
N ASP A 79 10.51 -1.86 -1.82
CA ASP A 79 10.09 -0.47 -2.07
C ASP A 79 9.28 -0.30 -3.37
N HIS A 80 8.55 -1.35 -3.75
CA HIS A 80 7.75 -1.34 -4.96
C HIS A 80 6.61 -0.32 -4.82
N ARG A 81 6.41 0.48 -5.87
CA ARG A 81 5.37 1.51 -5.86
C ARG A 81 4.00 0.88 -5.89
N VAL A 82 3.10 1.41 -5.08
CA VAL A 82 1.67 1.09 -5.15
C VAL A 82 0.99 2.02 -6.18
N PRO A 83 -0.19 1.67 -6.70
CA PRO A 83 -0.96 2.59 -7.53
C PRO A 83 -1.16 3.93 -6.85
N HIS A 84 -1.00 5.03 -7.61
CA HIS A 84 -0.99 6.39 -7.07
C HIS A 84 -2.26 6.73 -6.29
N ASP A 85 -3.43 6.32 -6.76
CA ASP A 85 -4.69 6.61 -6.09
C ASP A 85 -4.81 5.86 -4.75
N LEU A 86 -4.32 4.62 -4.68
CA LEU A 86 -4.24 3.86 -3.43
C LEU A 86 -3.25 4.51 -2.45
N GLU A 87 -2.13 5.03 -2.96
CA GLU A 87 -1.18 5.81 -2.18
C GLU A 87 -1.81 7.09 -1.62
N GLN A 88 -2.59 7.82 -2.43
CA GLN A 88 -3.30 9.02 -2.00
C GLN A 88 -4.30 8.73 -0.88
N ARG A 89 -5.04 7.63 -1.00
CA ARG A 89 -5.98 7.19 0.05
C ARG A 89 -5.24 6.88 1.34
N ALA A 90 -4.11 6.17 1.27
CA ALA A 90 -3.26 5.94 2.43
C ALA A 90 -2.71 7.25 3.04
N ARG A 91 -2.44 8.27 2.21
CA ARG A 91 -1.99 9.59 2.66
C ARG A 91 -3.09 10.37 3.39
N GLN A 92 -4.33 10.27 2.91
CA GLN A 92 -5.51 10.95 3.48
C GLN A 92 -6.09 10.24 4.69
N TRP A 93 -5.79 8.94 4.85
CA TRP A 93 -6.24 8.15 5.98
C TRP A 93 -5.71 8.67 7.32
N SER A 94 -6.60 8.81 8.29
CA SER A 94 -6.32 9.35 9.62
C SER A 94 -5.63 8.36 10.57
N GLY A 95 -5.58 7.07 10.20
CA GLY A 95 -5.15 5.98 11.09
C GLY A 95 -6.29 5.30 11.86
N ALA A 96 -7.52 5.80 11.76
CA ALA A 96 -8.70 5.15 12.36
C ALA A 96 -9.05 3.82 11.65
N PRO A 97 -9.68 2.84 12.32
CA PRO A 97 -10.11 1.61 11.67
C PRO A 97 -10.92 1.88 10.40
N LEU A 98 -10.55 1.23 9.29
CA LEU A 98 -11.27 1.37 8.02
C LEU A 98 -12.69 0.83 8.19
N GLN A 99 -13.67 1.67 7.85
CA GLN A 99 -15.08 1.31 7.90
C GLN A 99 -15.46 0.72 6.54
N VAL A 100 -15.46 -0.61 6.45
CA VAL A 100 -15.74 -1.36 5.22
C VAL A 100 -17.04 -2.15 5.42
N SER A 101 -18.08 -1.84 4.65
CA SER A 101 -19.36 -2.56 4.73
C SER A 101 -19.25 -4.00 4.24
N ASP A 102 -20.17 -4.86 4.67
CA ASP A 102 -20.28 -6.23 4.15
C ASP A 102 -20.58 -6.25 2.65
N ASP A 103 -21.43 -5.32 2.17
CA ASP A 103 -21.73 -5.17 0.74
C ASP A 103 -20.47 -4.86 -0.08
N SER A 104 -19.61 -3.95 0.40
CA SER A 104 -18.35 -3.62 -0.29
C SER A 104 -17.40 -4.82 -0.36
N VAL A 105 -17.40 -5.69 0.66
CA VAL A 105 -16.61 -6.92 0.65
C VAL A 105 -17.21 -7.93 -0.33
N ALA A 106 -18.53 -8.06 -0.39
CA ALA A 106 -19.21 -8.95 -1.32
C ALA A 106 -18.96 -8.53 -2.78
N GLU A 107 -19.06 -7.23 -3.08
CA GLU A 107 -18.75 -6.64 -4.38
C GLU A 107 -17.28 -6.88 -4.77
N ALA A 108 -16.35 -6.62 -3.84
CA ALA A 108 -14.93 -6.90 -4.05
C ALA A 108 -14.67 -8.38 -4.35
N ALA A 109 -15.35 -9.29 -3.65
CA ALA A 109 -15.21 -10.72 -3.89
C ALA A 109 -15.78 -11.14 -5.26
N GLU A 110 -16.84 -10.48 -5.73
CA GLU A 110 -17.43 -10.72 -7.05
C GLU A 110 -16.54 -10.23 -8.19
N LEU A 111 -15.91 -9.07 -8.01
CA LEU A 111 -14.90 -8.57 -8.95
C LEU A 111 -13.73 -9.55 -9.12
N LEU A 112 -13.29 -10.21 -8.04
CA LEU A 112 -12.23 -11.21 -8.09
C LEU A 112 -12.65 -12.53 -8.75
N ARG A 113 -13.95 -12.85 -8.76
CA ARG A 113 -14.49 -14.06 -9.40
C ARG A 113 -14.78 -13.87 -10.88
N SER A 114 -15.08 -12.66 -11.30
CA SER A 114 -15.43 -12.35 -12.69
C SER A 114 -14.17 -12.33 -13.56
N PRO A 115 -14.06 -13.14 -14.62
CA PRO A 115 -13.00 -12.95 -15.60
C PRO A 115 -13.16 -11.55 -16.20
N GLY A 116 -12.11 -10.74 -16.14
CA GLY A 116 -12.14 -9.34 -16.55
C GLY A 116 -12.80 -9.18 -17.92
N SER A 117 -13.99 -8.58 -17.95
CA SER A 117 -14.57 -8.06 -19.18
C SER A 117 -13.82 -6.78 -19.50
N ALA A 118 -12.68 -6.94 -20.16
CA ALA A 118 -12.00 -5.89 -20.91
C ALA A 118 -12.40 -6.00 -22.38
#